data_AF-A0A838VI57-F1
#
_entry.id   AF-A0A838VI57-F1
#
_cell.length_a   1.000
_cell.length_b   1.000
_cell.length_c   1.000
_cell.angle_alpha   90.00
_cell.angle_beta   90.00
_cell.angle_gamma   90.00
#
_symmetry.space_group_name_H-M   'P 1'
#
loop_
_entity.id
_entity.type
_entity.pdbx_description
1 polymer ?
#
loop_
_entity_poly.entity_id
_entity_poly.type
_entity_poly.pdbx_seq_one_letter_code
_entity_poly.pdbx_strand_id
1 'polypeptide(L)' 'MYIHNGVIVGATFVGAHAGESLPLLTLAVMHKMAPSELAAVIYCYPTQVEAIQRVAAQASK' A
#
# COMPACT_ATOMS: atom_id res chain seq x y z
N MET A 1 -4.57 6.93 -0.35
CA MET A 1 -3.40 6.61 -1.20
C MET A 1 -3.34 7.66 -2.30
N TYR A 2 -2.16 8.21 -2.60
CA TYR A 2 -1.98 9.28 -3.57
C TYR A 2 -1.17 8.74 -4.75
N ILE A 3 -1.70 8.91 -5.97
CA ILE A 3 -1.14 8.36 -7.20
C ILE A 3 -0.91 9.50 -8.19
N HIS A 4 0.23 9.50 -8.86
CA HIS A 4 0.55 10.44 -9.92
C HIS A 4 1.23 9.69 -11.07
N ASN A 5 0.78 9.91 -12.31
CA ASN A 5 1.29 9.21 -13.51
C ASN A 5 1.38 7.69 -13.35
N GLY A 6 0.39 7.07 -12.70
CA GLY A 6 0.31 5.61 -12.52
C GLY A 6 1.18 5.03 -11.40
N VAL A 7 1.96 5.86 -10.69
CA VAL A 7 2.81 5.41 -9.59
C VAL A 7 2.37 5.98 -8.24
N ILE A 8 2.65 5.25 -7.17
CA ILE A 8 2.35 5.66 -5.81
C ILE A 8 3.34 6.75 -5.39
N VAL A 9 2.83 7.93 -5.01
CA VAL A 9 3.65 9.06 -4.51
C VAL A 9 3.49 9.30 -3.01
N GLY A 10 2.50 8.67 -2.39
CA GLY A 10 2.33 8.71 -0.94
C GLY A 10 1.09 7.96 -0.48
N ALA A 11 0.96 7.79 0.84
CA ALA A 11 -0.22 7.24 1.46
C ALA A 11 -0.36 7.74 2.91
N THR A 12 -1.58 7.71 3.43
CA THR A 12 -1.88 8.00 4.83
C THR A 12 -2.47 6.73 5.43
N PHE A 13 -1.91 6.25 6.53
CA PHE A 13 -2.36 5.06 7.23
C PHE A 13 -2.52 5.38 8.71
N VAL A 14 -3.72 5.15 9.25
CA VAL A 14 -4.05 5.38 10.65
C VAL A 14 -4.66 4.09 11.19
N GLY A 15 -4.06 3.55 12.25
CA GLY A 15 -4.45 2.29 12.85
C GLY A 15 -3.54 1.90 14.01
N ALA A 16 -3.90 0.87 14.75
CA ALA A 16 -3.05 0.33 15.80
C ALA A 16 -1.77 -0.24 15.19
N HIS A 17 -0.61 0.08 15.76
CA HIS A 17 0.70 -0.35 15.22
C HIS A 17 0.95 0.12 13.78
N ALA A 18 0.43 1.29 13.40
CA ALA A 18 0.68 1.87 12.07
C ALA A 18 2.18 1.99 11.72
N GLY A 19 3.04 2.17 12.72
CA GLY A 19 4.50 2.20 12.55
C GLY A 19 5.08 0.92 11.93
N GLU A 20 4.44 -0.24 12.13
CA GLU A 20 4.88 -1.52 11.55
C GLU A 20 4.42 -1.68 10.08
N SER A 21 3.31 -1.03 9.71
CA SER A 21 2.72 -1.12 8.37
C SER A 21 3.21 -0.02 7.42
N LEU A 22 3.59 1.14 7.95
CA LEU A 22 4.06 2.29 7.19
C LEU A 22 5.31 2.01 6.32
N PRO A 23 6.32 1.22 6.76
CA PRO A 23 7.51 0.92 5.95
C PRO A 23 7.19 0.26 4.60
N LEU A 24 6.10 -0.52 4.53
CA LEU A 24 5.61 -1.13 3.29
C LEU A 24 5.18 -0.06 2.26
N LEU A 25 4.49 0.97 2.72
CA LEU A 25 4.08 2.11 1.89
C LEU A 25 5.29 2.96 1.49
N THR A 26 6.25 3.15 2.40
CA THR A 26 7.51 3.84 2.10
C THR A 26 8.30 3.12 1.01
N LEU A 27 8.38 1.78 1.08
CA LEU A 27 9.04 0.97 0.06
C LEU A 27 8.33 1.07 -1.30
N ALA A 28 6.99 1.05 -1.30
CA ALA A 28 6.22 1.21 -2.53
C ALA A 28 6.48 2.56 -3.22
N VAL A 29 6.60 3.65 -2.45
CA VAL A 29 6.94 4.97 -2.99
C VAL A 29 8.39 5.02 -3.49
N MET A 30 9.34 4.49 -2.71
CA MET A 30 10.77 4.46 -3.08
C MET A 30 11.02 3.71 -4.39
N HIS A 31 10.30 2.61 -4.61
CA HIS A 31 10.39 1.82 -5.84
C HIS A 31 9.47 2.29 -6.96
N LYS A 32 8.70 3.38 -6.76
CA LYS A 32 7.74 3.91 -7.73
C LYS A 32 6.75 2.83 -8.22
N MET A 33 6.30 1.97 -7.30
CA MET A 33 5.38 0.90 -7.62
C MET A 33 4.05 1.46 -8.14
N ALA A 34 3.46 0.76 -9.10
CA ALA A 34 2.07 0.95 -9.46
C ALA A 34 1.15 0.34 -8.37
N PRO A 35 -0.07 0.87 -8.19
CA PRO A 35 -1.03 0.31 -7.23
C PRO A 35 -1.34 -1.18 -7.46
N SER A 36 -1.32 -1.63 -8.72
CA SER A 36 -1.59 -3.02 -9.10
C SER A 36 -0.48 -3.97 -8.64
N GLU A 37 0.78 -3.51 -8.67
CA GLU A 37 1.93 -4.26 -8.17
C GLU A 37 1.84 -4.45 -6.66
N LEU A 38 1.47 -3.40 -5.92
CA LEU A 38 1.30 -3.47 -4.47
C LEU A 38 0.12 -4.37 -4.05
N ALA A 39 -0.93 -4.42 -4.88
CA ALA A 39 -2.08 -5.30 -4.66
C ALA A 39 -1.77 -6.78 -4.91
N ALA A 40 -0.84 -7.06 -5.84
CA ALA A 40 -0.43 -8.41 -6.20
C ALA A 40 0.49 -9.07 -5.15
N VAL A 41 1.06 -8.29 -4.22
CA VAL A 41 1.85 -8.81 -3.09
C VAL A 41 0.97 -9.73 -2.22
N ILE A 42 1.55 -10.82 -1.73
CA ILE A 42 0.88 -11.75 -0.81
C ILE A 42 1.06 -11.23 0.63
N TYR A 43 -0.06 -10.88 1.28
CA TYR A 43 -0.08 -10.43 2.66
C TYR A 43 -0.45 -11.58 3.59
N CYS A 44 0.11 -11.58 4.80
CA CYS A 44 -0.27 -12.54 5.84
C CYS A 44 -1.72 -12.33 6.28
N TYR A 45 -2.46 -13.43 6.38
CA TYR A 45 -3.82 -13.46 6.94
C TYR A 45 -3.79 -14.09 8.36
N PRO A 46 -4.54 -13.56 9.35
CA PRO A 46 -5.33 -12.33 9.34
C PRO A 46 -4.53 -11.15 9.91
N THR A 47 -4.17 -10.15 9.11
CA THR A 47 -3.40 -8.98 9.59
C THR A 47 -3.97 -7.64 9.14
N GLN A 48 -3.64 -6.57 9.88
CA GLN A 48 -4.06 -5.20 9.53
C GLN A 48 -3.47 -4.73 8.19
N VAL A 49 -2.34 -5.31 7.78
CA VAL A 49 -1.64 -4.97 6.55
C VAL A 49 -2.47 -5.36 5.31
N GLU A 50 -3.40 -6.32 5.42
CA GLU A 50 -4.36 -6.62 4.35
C GLU A 50 -5.19 -5.40 3.92
N ALA A 51 -5.38 -4.41 4.80
CA ALA A 51 -6.04 -3.17 4.44
C ALA A 51 -5.28 -2.42 3.32
N ILE A 52 -3.95 -2.47 3.33
CA ILE A 52 -3.10 -1.86 2.29
C ILE A 52 -3.33 -2.58 0.96
N GLN A 53 -3.35 -3.91 0.95
CA GLN A 53 -3.64 -4.70 -0.25
C GLN A 53 -4.99 -4.33 -0.87
N ARG A 54 -6.04 -4.26 -0.04
CA ARG A 54 -7.40 -3.96 -0.48
C ARG A 54 -7.53 -2.55 -1.04
N VAL A 55 -6.87 -1.57 -0.41
CA VAL A 55 -6.85 -0.18 -0.90
C VAL A 55 -6.07 -0.09 -2.21
N ALA A 56 -4.92 -0.76 -2.33
CA ALA A 56 -4.14 -0.81 -3.56
C ALA A 56 -4.94 -1.43 -4.72
N ALA A 57 -5.66 -2.53 -4.45
CA ALA A 57 -6.54 -3.17 -5.43
C ALA A 57 -7.71 -2.27 -5.86
N GLN A 58 -8.26 -1.47 -4.95
CA GLN A 58 -9.30 -0.49 -5.27
C GLN A 58 -8.77 0.67 -6.10
N ALA A 59 -7.56 1.16 -5.80
CA ALA A 59 -6.94 2.28 -6.50
C ALA A 59 -6.37 1.92 -7.89
N SER A 60 -6.32 0.62 -8.21
CA SER A 60 -5.93 0.11 -9.53
C SER A 60 -7.09 0.02 -10.53
N LYS A 61 -8.33 0.23 -10.07
CA LYS A 61 -9.53 0.25 -10.91
C LYS A 61 -9.79 1.65 -11.45
#